data_AF-V9VZS0-F1
#
_entry.id   AF-V9VZS0-F1
#
_cell.length_a   1.000
_cell.length_b   1.000
_cell.length_c   1.000
_cell.angle_alpha   90.00
_cell.angle_beta   90.00
_cell.angle_gamma   90.00
#
_symmetry.space_group_name_H-M   'P 1'
#
loop_
_entity.id
_entity.type
_entity.pdbx_description
1 polymer ?
#
loop_
_entity_poly.entity_id
_entity_poly.type
_entity_poly.pdbx_seq_one_letter_code
_entity_poly.pdbx_strand_id
1 'polypeptide(L)'
;MAPLSATPFAACDQTSGRVSSLALVRYKTNDYSVPVAFGHRDVWIRAYVDQVVIGCGGEIIARHARSYGREDMIFDPIHYRHIPYSEEKERKLAMGAFEEGAPHVVLLAFKGEVPVGLAACSVGEYHTGTDVRIASIQNISVSRSVRSALGGGRVALGLMQAIHRWAKAQEAQEVALHGTSGVGLQRRHKLAVRVGYEFTGGNYVRLFNE
;
A
#
# COMPACT_ATOMS: atom_id res chain seq x y z
N MET A 1 1.55 56.36 23.61
CA MET A 1 2.00 55.15 22.89
C MET A 1 1.17 53.99 23.40
N ALA A 2 0.35 53.35 22.56
CA ALA A 2 -0.42 52.18 22.99
C ALA A 2 0.50 50.95 23.12
N PRO A 3 0.25 50.04 24.07
CA PRO A 3 1.05 48.83 24.22
C PRO A 3 0.90 47.93 22.99
N LEU A 4 2.01 47.33 22.54
CA LEU A 4 2.01 46.36 21.46
C LEU A 4 1.21 45.12 21.87
N SER A 5 0.47 44.54 20.91
CA SER A 5 -0.20 43.25 21.09
C SER A 5 0.81 42.20 21.56
N ALA A 6 0.44 41.41 22.58
CA ALA A 6 1.25 40.31 23.08
C ALA A 6 1.40 39.16 22.06
N THR A 7 0.50 39.09 21.07
CA THR A 7 0.53 38.07 20.03
C THR A 7 1.34 38.56 18.82
N PRO A 8 2.46 37.90 18.47
CA PRO A 8 3.23 38.25 17.28
C PRO A 8 2.38 38.16 16.01
N PHE A 9 2.52 39.13 15.11
CA PHE A 9 1.89 39.08 13.80
C PHE A 9 2.48 37.91 12.99
N ALA A 10 1.62 37.04 12.47
CA ALA A 10 2.06 35.96 11.61
C ALA A 10 2.40 36.51 10.21
N ALA A 11 3.68 36.77 9.96
CA ALA A 11 4.20 37.19 8.65
C ALA A 11 4.13 36.04 7.62
N CYS A 12 2.92 35.77 7.14
CA CYS A 12 2.61 34.73 6.18
C CYS A 12 1.53 35.20 5.21
N ASP A 13 1.55 34.62 4.02
CA ASP A 13 0.44 34.73 3.07
C ASP A 13 -0.68 33.79 3.53
N GLN A 14 -1.91 34.29 3.60
CA GLN A 14 -3.06 33.54 4.08
C GLN A 14 -4.09 33.43 2.95
N THR A 15 -4.48 32.20 2.65
CA THR A 15 -5.51 31.92 1.66
C THR A 15 -6.33 30.70 2.08
N SER A 16 -7.48 30.52 1.44
CA SER A 16 -8.27 29.30 1.54
C SER A 16 -8.03 28.41 0.32
N GLY A 17 -8.35 27.14 0.48
CA GLY A 17 -8.32 26.17 -0.60
C GLY A 17 -9.28 25.03 -0.32
N ARG A 18 -9.34 24.08 -1.23
CA ARG A 18 -10.11 22.85 -1.06
C ARG A 18 -9.24 21.66 -1.42
N VAL A 19 -9.33 20.61 -0.61
CA VAL A 19 -8.60 19.37 -0.84
C VAL A 19 -9.20 18.65 -2.05
N SER A 20 -8.36 18.27 -3.02
CA SER A 20 -8.78 17.53 -4.21
C SER A 20 -9.09 16.05 -3.91
N SER A 21 -9.61 15.32 -4.91
CA SER A 21 -9.80 13.87 -4.83
C SER A 21 -8.49 13.09 -4.65
N LEU A 22 -7.35 13.70 -5.00
CA LEU A 22 -6.01 13.12 -4.84
C LEU A 22 -5.36 13.47 -3.49
N ALA A 23 -6.13 14.06 -2.56
CA ALA A 23 -5.65 14.59 -1.28
C ALA A 23 -4.55 15.65 -1.45
N LEU A 24 -4.70 16.51 -2.45
CA LEU A 24 -3.78 17.63 -2.72
C LEU A 24 -4.47 18.97 -2.47
N VAL A 25 -3.70 19.94 -1.99
CA VAL A 25 -4.11 21.34 -1.83
C VAL A 25 -3.17 22.21 -2.64
N ARG A 26 -3.75 23.00 -3.55
CA ARG A 26 -2.98 23.93 -4.37
C ARG A 26 -2.70 25.21 -3.60
N TYR A 27 -1.42 25.59 -3.52
CA TYR A 27 -1.01 26.94 -3.12
C TYR A 27 -0.17 27.56 -4.24
N LYS A 28 -0.68 28.67 -4.80
CA LYS A 28 -0.17 29.27 -6.05
C LYS A 28 -0.15 28.23 -7.18
N THR A 29 1.04 27.85 -7.64
CA THR A 29 1.25 26.92 -8.76
C THR A 29 1.65 25.52 -8.32
N ASN A 30 1.79 25.28 -7.01
CA ASN A 30 2.34 24.03 -6.48
C ASN A 30 1.27 23.30 -5.66
N ASP A 31 1.30 21.98 -5.69
CA ASP A 31 0.35 21.11 -5.02
C ASP A 31 1.01 20.42 -3.82
N TYR A 32 0.35 20.49 -2.67
CA TYR A 32 0.85 19.94 -1.40
C TYR A 32 -0.10 18.86 -0.89
N SER A 33 0.44 17.68 -0.61
CA SER A 33 -0.37 16.57 -0.08
C SER A 33 -0.90 16.83 1.33
N VAL A 34 -2.06 16.27 1.65
CA VAL A 34 -2.65 16.26 3.01
C VAL A 34 -3.21 14.87 3.31
N PRO A 35 -3.47 14.48 4.57
CA PRO A 35 -4.02 13.17 4.86
C PRO A 35 -5.35 12.92 4.13
N VAL A 36 -5.51 11.73 3.55
CA VAL A 36 -6.68 11.35 2.72
C VAL A 36 -8.03 11.50 3.43
N ALA A 37 -8.04 11.47 4.75
CA ALA A 37 -9.24 11.69 5.58
C ALA A 37 -9.85 13.11 5.41
N PHE A 38 -9.08 14.06 4.89
CA PHE A 38 -9.52 15.45 4.64
C PHE A 38 -9.91 15.70 3.18
N GLY A 39 -9.99 14.67 2.34
CA GLY A 39 -10.43 14.80 0.95
C GLY A 39 -11.73 15.60 0.81
N HIS A 40 -11.79 16.47 -0.20
CA HIS A 40 -12.94 17.34 -0.50
C HIS A 40 -13.32 18.38 0.56
N ARG A 41 -12.59 18.49 1.68
CA ARG A 41 -12.83 19.50 2.71
C ARG A 41 -12.21 20.84 2.34
N ASP A 42 -12.85 21.91 2.82
CA ASP A 42 -12.28 23.25 2.75
C ASP A 42 -11.19 23.41 3.81
N VAL A 43 -10.11 24.10 3.44
CA VAL A 43 -8.92 24.27 4.25
C VAL A 43 -8.47 25.72 4.24
N TRP A 44 -7.75 26.11 5.29
CA TRP A 44 -6.97 27.33 5.31
C TRP A 44 -5.49 27.00 5.11
N ILE A 45 -4.77 27.94 4.49
CA ILE A 45 -3.37 27.83 4.15
C ILE A 45 -2.64 29.04 4.73
N ARG A 46 -1.55 28.80 5.46
CA ARG A 46 -0.60 29.82 5.91
C ARG A 46 0.75 29.52 5.30
N ALA A 47 1.16 30.31 4.33
CA ALA A 47 2.43 30.15 3.63
C ALA A 47 3.47 31.16 4.15
N TYR A 48 4.43 30.64 4.91
CA TYR A 48 5.60 31.37 5.39
C TYR A 48 6.71 31.35 4.32
N VAL A 49 7.85 31.94 4.62
CA VAL A 49 8.99 31.95 3.69
C VAL A 49 9.54 30.54 3.47
N ASP A 50 9.57 29.72 4.50
CA ASP A 50 10.20 28.40 4.52
C ASP A 50 9.19 27.23 4.44
N GLN A 51 7.95 27.46 4.84
CA GLN A 51 6.95 26.39 4.95
C GLN A 51 5.54 26.81 4.50
N VAL A 52 4.76 25.81 4.08
CA VAL A 52 3.31 25.91 3.89
C VAL A 52 2.62 25.08 4.97
N VAL A 53 1.77 25.72 5.76
CA VAL A 53 0.97 25.09 6.81
C VAL A 53 -0.48 25.04 6.34
N ILE A 54 -1.08 23.86 6.37
CA ILE A 54 -2.45 23.62 5.93
C ILE A 54 -3.26 23.15 7.12
N GLY A 55 -4.44 23.74 7.32
CA GLY A 55 -5.37 23.33 8.36
C GLY A 55 -6.81 23.20 7.90
N CYS A 56 -7.57 22.37 8.60
CA CYS A 56 -8.99 22.12 8.36
C CYS A 56 -9.75 22.44 9.65
N GLY A 57 -10.66 23.41 9.62
CA GLY A 57 -11.28 23.92 10.85
C GLY A 57 -10.24 24.50 11.81
N GLY A 58 -10.18 23.98 13.05
CA GLY A 58 -9.23 24.42 14.08
C GLY A 58 -7.90 23.65 14.12
N GLU A 59 -7.71 22.64 13.27
CA GLU A 59 -6.58 21.71 13.34
C GLU A 59 -5.60 21.93 12.17
N ILE A 60 -4.29 21.80 12.44
CA ILE A 60 -3.26 21.75 11.41
C ILE A 60 -3.14 20.30 10.93
N ILE A 61 -3.37 20.09 9.63
CA ILE A 61 -3.43 18.75 9.04
C ILE A 61 -2.17 18.39 8.26
N ALA A 62 -1.39 19.39 7.82
CA ALA A 62 -0.13 19.16 7.12
C ALA A 62 0.83 20.36 7.26
N ARG A 63 2.13 20.06 7.18
CA ARG A 63 3.22 21.04 7.08
C ARG A 63 4.20 20.56 6.04
N HIS A 64 4.58 21.46 5.14
CA HIS A 64 5.53 21.18 4.06
C HIS A 64 6.57 22.27 3.97
N ALA A 65 7.78 21.92 3.51
CA ALA A 65 8.71 22.93 3.01
C ALA A 65 8.07 23.65 1.83
N ARG A 66 8.19 24.97 1.77
CA ARG A 66 7.62 25.78 0.69
C ARG A 66 8.43 25.59 -0.59
N SER A 67 7.76 25.21 -1.68
CA SER A 67 8.36 25.31 -3.01
C SER A 67 8.10 26.69 -3.63
N TYR A 68 9.17 27.24 -4.20
CA TYR A 68 9.17 28.40 -5.09
C TYR A 68 9.30 28.03 -6.57
N GLY A 69 9.37 26.74 -6.89
CA GLY A 69 9.25 26.22 -8.24
C GLY A 69 7.83 26.39 -8.78
N ARG A 70 7.55 25.76 -9.92
CA ARG A 70 6.27 25.86 -10.63
C ARG A 70 5.78 24.46 -10.96
N GLU A 71 4.52 24.18 -10.66
CA GLU A 71 3.88 22.87 -10.90
C GLU A 71 4.54 21.72 -10.13
N ASP A 72 5.23 22.04 -9.03
CA ASP A 72 5.78 21.02 -8.15
C ASP A 72 4.66 20.33 -7.37
N MET A 73 4.83 19.02 -7.19
CA MET A 73 4.00 18.20 -6.31
C MET A 73 4.80 17.77 -5.08
N ILE A 74 4.45 18.33 -3.92
CA ILE A 74 5.11 18.08 -2.64
C ILE A 74 4.31 17.00 -1.90
N PHE A 75 4.86 15.79 -1.90
CA PHE A 75 4.19 14.58 -1.44
C PHE A 75 4.82 14.03 -0.15
N ASP A 76 3.99 13.73 0.86
CA ASP A 76 4.36 12.93 2.03
C ASP A 76 3.61 11.58 1.97
N PRO A 77 4.32 10.44 1.85
CA PRO A 77 3.71 9.12 1.82
C PRO A 77 2.82 8.79 3.03
N ILE A 78 3.07 9.40 4.20
CA ILE A 78 2.26 9.12 5.40
C ILE A 78 0.81 9.52 5.24
N HIS A 79 0.54 10.54 4.41
CA HIS A 79 -0.80 11.07 4.16
C HIS A 79 -1.75 10.03 3.54
N TYR A 80 -1.20 8.97 2.94
CA TYR A 80 -1.94 7.92 2.24
C TYR A 80 -1.96 6.60 3.02
N ARG A 81 -1.38 6.57 4.23
CA ARG A 81 -1.28 5.34 5.04
C ARG A 81 -2.59 4.93 5.69
N HIS A 82 -3.38 5.89 6.15
CA HIS A 82 -4.59 5.66 6.95
C HIS A 82 -5.85 5.92 6.14
N ILE A 83 -5.99 5.17 5.04
CA ILE A 83 -7.21 5.20 4.23
C ILE A 83 -8.37 4.66 5.07
N PRO A 84 -9.46 5.42 5.26
CA PRO A 84 -10.63 4.94 5.98
C PRO A 84 -11.18 3.69 5.31
N TYR A 85 -11.54 2.72 6.13
CA TYR A 85 -12.21 1.51 5.69
C TYR A 85 -13.57 1.85 5.03
N SER A 86 -13.89 1.18 3.92
CA SER A 86 -15.16 1.35 3.21
C SER A 86 -15.81 -0.01 2.98
N GLU A 87 -16.83 -0.29 3.79
CA GLU A 87 -17.60 -1.54 3.72
C GLU A 87 -18.26 -1.73 2.34
N GLU A 88 -18.79 -0.65 1.75
CA GLU A 88 -19.38 -0.69 0.41
C GLU A 88 -18.34 -1.12 -0.65
N LYS A 89 -17.12 -0.58 -0.59
CA LYS A 89 -16.05 -0.95 -1.52
C LYS A 89 -15.58 -2.38 -1.30
N GLU A 90 -15.42 -2.81 -0.05
CA GLU A 90 -15.10 -4.21 0.24
C GLU A 90 -16.19 -5.13 -0.28
N ARG A 91 -17.47 -4.84 -0.02
CA ARG A 91 -18.58 -5.64 -0.51
C ARG A 91 -18.60 -5.72 -2.04
N LYS A 92 -18.38 -4.61 -2.75
CA LYS A 92 -18.29 -4.62 -4.23
C LYS A 92 -17.13 -5.47 -4.73
N LEU A 93 -15.95 -5.35 -4.11
CA LEU A 93 -14.78 -6.18 -4.46
C LEU A 93 -15.02 -7.66 -4.17
N ALA A 94 -15.59 -7.99 -3.01
CA ALA A 94 -15.91 -9.36 -2.61
C ALA A 94 -16.95 -9.97 -3.55
N MET A 95 -18.04 -9.25 -3.84
CA MET A 95 -19.06 -9.72 -4.80
C MET A 95 -18.48 -9.88 -6.20
N GLY A 96 -17.67 -8.92 -6.66
CA GLY A 96 -16.96 -9.04 -7.94
C GLY A 96 -16.06 -10.27 -8.02
N ALA A 97 -15.32 -10.58 -6.94
CA ALA A 97 -14.49 -11.78 -6.88
C ALA A 97 -15.32 -13.09 -6.94
N PHE A 98 -16.52 -13.12 -6.32
CA PHE A 98 -17.42 -14.26 -6.42
C PHE A 98 -18.08 -14.37 -7.80
N GLU A 99 -18.45 -13.24 -8.41
CA GLU A 99 -19.08 -13.17 -9.73
C GLU A 99 -18.10 -13.51 -10.86
N GLU A 100 -16.83 -13.10 -10.76
CA GLU A 100 -15.77 -13.48 -11.70
C GLU A 100 -15.50 -14.99 -11.72
N GLY A 101 -15.84 -15.71 -10.64
CA GLY A 101 -15.53 -17.13 -10.50
C GLY A 101 -14.03 -17.41 -10.58
N ALA A 102 -13.19 -16.40 -10.28
CA ALA A 102 -11.75 -16.50 -10.35
C ALA A 102 -11.30 -17.70 -9.50
N PRO A 103 -10.44 -18.59 -10.02
CA PRO A 103 -9.92 -19.69 -9.22
C PRO A 103 -9.24 -19.15 -7.95
N HIS A 104 -9.62 -19.69 -6.80
CA HIS A 104 -9.05 -19.37 -5.49
C HIS A 104 -8.57 -20.64 -4.79
N VAL A 105 -7.46 -20.54 -4.05
CA VAL A 105 -6.99 -21.62 -3.18
C VAL A 105 -6.53 -21.08 -1.83
N VAL A 106 -6.85 -21.82 -0.78
CA VAL A 106 -6.28 -21.65 0.55
C VAL A 106 -5.56 -22.95 0.92
N LEU A 107 -4.26 -22.84 1.17
CA LEU A 107 -3.41 -23.94 1.59
C LEU A 107 -3.06 -23.80 3.06
N LEU A 108 -3.13 -24.92 3.78
CA LEU A 108 -2.71 -25.02 5.17
C LEU A 108 -1.54 -25.99 5.28
N ALA A 109 -0.53 -25.60 6.05
CA ALA A 109 0.57 -26.46 6.42
C ALA A 109 0.43 -26.87 7.89
N PHE A 110 0.59 -28.16 8.16
CA PHE A 110 0.39 -28.73 9.49
C PHE A 110 1.68 -29.30 10.08
N LYS A 111 1.78 -29.28 11.42
CA LYS A 111 2.74 -30.05 12.20
C LYS A 111 1.94 -30.97 13.12
N GLY A 112 1.81 -32.24 12.74
CA GLY A 112 0.78 -33.11 13.33
C GLY A 112 -0.60 -32.55 12.97
N GLU A 113 -1.46 -32.35 13.95
CA GLU A 113 -2.81 -31.77 13.75
C GLU A 113 -2.84 -30.24 13.88
N VAL A 114 -1.70 -29.62 14.24
CA VAL A 114 -1.66 -28.17 14.48
C VAL A 114 -1.34 -27.42 13.18
N PRO A 115 -2.19 -26.47 12.74
CA PRO A 115 -1.87 -25.62 11.60
C PRO A 115 -0.73 -24.65 11.97
N VAL A 116 0.34 -24.69 11.18
CA VAL A 116 1.56 -23.89 11.40
C VAL A 116 1.90 -23.00 10.22
N GLY A 117 1.15 -23.05 9.12
CA GLY A 117 1.31 -22.13 8.01
C GLY A 117 0.04 -22.05 7.16
N LEU A 118 -0.12 -20.92 6.48
CA LEU A 118 -1.25 -20.65 5.59
C LEU A 118 -0.74 -19.90 4.37
N ALA A 119 -1.30 -20.21 3.21
CA ALA A 119 -1.15 -19.37 2.03
C ALA A 119 -2.48 -19.26 1.26
N ALA A 120 -2.81 -18.07 0.79
CA ALA A 120 -3.98 -17.78 -0.02
C ALA A 120 -3.53 -17.20 -1.36
N CYS A 121 -4.12 -17.70 -2.45
CA CYS A 121 -3.81 -17.27 -3.80
C CYS A 121 -5.09 -17.26 -4.66
N SER A 122 -5.15 -16.34 -5.63
CA SER A 122 -6.17 -16.32 -6.69
C SER A 122 -5.50 -16.23 -8.06
N VAL A 123 -6.20 -16.69 -9.10
CA VAL A 123 -5.81 -16.47 -10.50
C VAL A 123 -6.87 -15.65 -11.20
N GLY A 124 -6.49 -14.55 -11.80
CA GLY A 124 -7.39 -13.68 -12.55
C GLY A 124 -6.68 -13.03 -13.74
N GLU A 125 -7.46 -12.44 -14.64
CA GLU A 125 -6.90 -11.64 -15.74
C GLU A 125 -6.25 -10.37 -15.17
N TYR A 126 -5.10 -10.00 -15.72
CA TYR A 126 -4.38 -8.83 -15.29
C TYR A 126 -5.03 -7.58 -15.87
N HIS A 127 -5.37 -6.63 -15.00
CA HIS A 127 -6.16 -5.45 -15.37
C HIS A 127 -5.56 -4.59 -16.51
N THR A 128 -4.27 -4.71 -16.80
CA THR A 128 -3.57 -3.96 -17.87
C THR A 128 -3.17 -4.82 -19.07
N GLY A 129 -3.40 -6.14 -19.06
CA GLY A 129 -3.01 -7.04 -20.14
C GLY A 129 -4.17 -7.93 -20.57
N THR A 130 -4.45 -7.99 -21.86
CA THR A 130 -5.42 -8.93 -22.44
C THR A 130 -4.85 -10.35 -22.43
N ASP A 131 -5.65 -11.33 -22.02
CA ASP A 131 -5.27 -12.77 -22.01
C ASP A 131 -4.08 -13.10 -21.08
N VAL A 132 -3.69 -12.19 -20.18
CA VAL A 132 -2.64 -12.43 -19.19
C VAL A 132 -3.29 -12.82 -17.87
N ARG A 133 -3.14 -14.07 -17.45
CA ARG A 133 -3.60 -14.58 -16.16
C ARG A 133 -2.46 -14.59 -15.15
N ILE A 134 -2.68 -13.89 -14.04
CA ILE A 134 -1.68 -13.78 -12.96
C ILE A 134 -2.20 -14.46 -11.72
N ALA A 135 -1.36 -15.30 -11.12
CA ALA A 135 -1.60 -15.84 -9.80
C ALA A 135 -1.11 -14.86 -8.73
N SER A 136 -2.03 -14.23 -8.00
CA SER A 136 -1.71 -13.28 -6.94
C SER A 136 -1.76 -13.94 -5.58
N ILE A 137 -0.63 -13.97 -4.85
CA ILE A 137 -0.59 -14.44 -3.46
C ILE A 137 -1.02 -13.29 -2.55
N GLN A 138 -2.25 -13.35 -2.03
CA GLN A 138 -2.75 -12.33 -1.10
C GLN A 138 -2.09 -12.46 0.27
N ASN A 139 -1.79 -13.69 0.70
CA ASN A 139 -1.22 -13.94 2.02
C ASN A 139 -0.34 -15.19 1.98
N ILE A 140 0.81 -15.12 2.64
CA ILE A 140 1.58 -16.29 3.03
C ILE A 140 2.17 -16.05 4.41
N SER A 141 1.90 -16.98 5.33
CA SER A 141 2.32 -16.85 6.71
C SER A 141 2.75 -18.19 7.29
N VAL A 142 3.70 -18.13 8.22
CA VAL A 142 4.17 -19.28 8.98
C VAL A 142 4.11 -18.90 10.46
N SER A 143 3.65 -19.78 11.33
CA SER A 143 3.57 -19.52 12.76
C SER A 143 4.94 -19.23 13.36
N ARG A 144 4.99 -18.33 14.36
CA ARG A 144 6.25 -18.01 15.06
C ARG A 144 6.84 -19.24 15.75
N SER A 145 5.99 -20.16 16.22
CA SER A 145 6.41 -21.38 16.94
C SER A 145 7.31 -22.31 16.12
N VAL A 146 7.22 -22.26 14.79
CA VAL A 146 8.06 -23.06 13.88
C VAL A 146 9.08 -22.23 13.10
N ARG A 147 8.95 -20.90 13.09
CA ARG A 147 9.83 -19.96 12.35
C ARG A 147 11.27 -19.89 12.87
N SER A 148 11.45 -20.13 14.18
CA SER A 148 12.75 -20.13 14.87
C SER A 148 13.51 -21.46 14.71
N ALA A 149 12.82 -22.53 14.32
CA ALA A 149 13.42 -23.83 14.04
C ALA A 149 13.79 -23.97 12.55
N LEU A 150 14.68 -24.92 12.23
CA LEU A 150 15.05 -25.31 10.85
C LEU A 150 13.83 -25.64 9.95
N GLY A 151 12.68 -25.97 10.55
CA GLY A 151 11.44 -26.30 9.84
C GLY A 151 10.68 -25.10 9.24
N GLY A 152 10.82 -23.88 9.78
CA GLY A 152 10.01 -22.74 9.34
C GLY A 152 10.24 -22.34 7.88
N GLY A 153 11.48 -22.45 7.40
CA GLY A 153 11.82 -22.24 5.99
C GLY A 153 11.22 -23.31 5.07
N ARG A 154 11.15 -24.57 5.54
CA ARG A 154 10.53 -25.68 4.78
C ARG A 154 9.03 -25.49 4.65
N VAL A 155 8.36 -25.01 5.69
CA VAL A 155 6.91 -24.71 5.64
C VAL A 155 6.62 -23.62 4.60
N ALA A 156 7.35 -22.50 4.63
CA ALA A 156 7.18 -21.43 3.65
C ALA A 156 7.46 -21.94 2.22
N LEU A 157 8.55 -22.69 2.03
CA LEU A 157 8.90 -23.27 0.73
C LEU A 157 7.83 -24.22 0.20
N GLY A 158 7.31 -25.11 1.06
CA GLY A 158 6.28 -26.08 0.67
C GLY A 158 4.97 -25.39 0.27
N LEU A 159 4.57 -24.35 1.00
CA LEU A 159 3.41 -23.52 0.64
C LEU A 159 3.61 -22.83 -0.70
N MET A 160 4.78 -22.20 -0.93
CA MET A 160 5.08 -21.55 -2.20
C MET A 160 5.07 -22.54 -3.37
N GLN A 161 5.70 -23.71 -3.21
CA GLN A 161 5.71 -24.75 -4.25
C GLN A 161 4.31 -25.29 -4.55
N ALA A 162 3.47 -25.43 -3.53
CA ALA A 162 2.10 -25.88 -3.73
C ALA A 162 1.25 -24.81 -4.46
N ILE A 163 1.44 -23.53 -4.14
CA ILE A 163 0.86 -22.42 -4.93
C ILE A 163 1.35 -22.47 -6.36
N HIS A 164 2.66 -22.65 -6.60
CA HIS A 164 3.19 -22.72 -7.96
C HIS A 164 2.56 -23.82 -8.80
N ARG A 165 2.40 -25.02 -8.21
CA ARG A 165 1.72 -26.14 -8.89
C ARG A 165 0.27 -25.84 -9.19
N TRP A 166 -0.46 -25.28 -8.22
CA TRP A 166 -1.86 -24.94 -8.39
C TRP A 166 -2.03 -23.83 -9.44
N ALA A 167 -1.24 -22.75 -9.37
CA ALA A 167 -1.26 -21.64 -10.30
C ALA A 167 -0.96 -22.09 -11.75
N LYS A 168 0.02 -22.98 -11.93
CA LYS A 168 0.30 -23.58 -13.23
C LYS A 168 -0.88 -24.40 -13.76
N ALA A 169 -1.59 -25.12 -12.89
CA ALA A 169 -2.80 -25.87 -13.26
C ALA A 169 -4.00 -24.95 -13.59
N GLN A 170 -3.95 -23.69 -13.18
CA GLN A 170 -4.91 -22.64 -13.54
C GLN A 170 -4.44 -21.80 -14.75
N GLU A 171 -3.39 -22.25 -15.44
CA GLU A 171 -2.83 -21.59 -16.64
C GLU A 171 -2.37 -20.15 -16.40
N ALA A 172 -1.96 -19.83 -15.16
CA ALA A 172 -1.32 -18.54 -14.89
C ALA A 172 0.04 -18.46 -15.61
N GLN A 173 0.35 -17.31 -16.22
CA GLN A 173 1.65 -17.03 -16.82
C GLN A 173 2.72 -16.68 -15.77
N GLU A 174 2.29 -16.10 -14.66
CA GLU A 174 3.19 -15.69 -13.57
C GLU A 174 2.53 -15.78 -12.19
N VAL A 175 3.39 -15.80 -11.15
CA VAL A 175 2.96 -15.70 -9.75
C VAL A 175 3.53 -14.44 -9.12
N ALA A 176 2.65 -13.58 -8.63
CA ALA A 176 2.98 -12.38 -7.88
C ALA A 176 2.94 -12.65 -6.37
N LEU A 177 3.98 -12.23 -5.66
CA LEU A 177 4.08 -12.23 -4.20
C LEU A 177 4.21 -10.80 -3.69
N HIS A 178 3.27 -10.39 -2.84
CA HIS A 178 3.23 -9.05 -2.27
C HIS A 178 3.74 -9.02 -0.82
N GLY A 179 4.55 -8.01 -0.49
CA GLY A 179 5.07 -7.80 0.86
C GLY A 179 4.50 -6.54 1.51
N THR A 180 3.55 -6.67 2.42
CA THR A 180 2.79 -5.51 2.95
C THR A 180 3.30 -4.94 4.28
N SER A 181 4.08 -5.70 5.06
CA SER A 181 4.41 -5.31 6.46
C SER A 181 5.78 -4.64 6.66
N GLY A 182 6.65 -4.62 5.64
CA GLY A 182 8.04 -4.13 5.76
C GLY A 182 8.96 -4.96 6.70
N VAL A 183 8.39 -5.82 7.55
CA VAL A 183 9.12 -6.62 8.55
C VAL A 183 9.91 -7.75 7.89
N GLY A 184 11.18 -7.89 8.24
CA GLY A 184 12.02 -9.02 7.82
C GLY A 184 12.32 -9.04 6.32
N LEU A 185 12.37 -7.86 5.68
CA LEU A 185 12.52 -7.69 4.23
C LEU A 185 13.71 -8.47 3.66
N GLN A 186 14.87 -8.40 4.31
CA GLN A 186 16.08 -9.11 3.89
C GLN A 186 15.91 -10.64 3.87
N ARG A 187 15.26 -11.20 4.90
CA ARG A 187 14.99 -12.65 4.97
C ARG A 187 13.99 -13.08 3.90
N ARG A 188 12.96 -12.26 3.67
CA ARG A 188 11.95 -12.51 2.63
C ARG A 188 12.58 -12.46 1.24
N HIS A 189 13.38 -11.43 0.95
CA HIS A 189 14.08 -11.30 -0.32
C HIS A 189 14.97 -12.51 -0.60
N LYS A 190 15.80 -12.93 0.37
CA LYS A 190 16.63 -14.14 0.24
C LYS A 190 15.81 -15.40 -0.05
N LEU A 191 14.64 -15.56 0.59
CA LEU A 191 13.75 -16.69 0.34
C LEU A 191 13.14 -16.62 -1.06
N ALA A 192 12.61 -15.46 -1.46
CA ALA A 192 11.94 -15.24 -2.74
C ALA A 192 12.89 -15.47 -3.93
N VAL A 193 14.10 -14.88 -3.89
CA VAL A 193 15.13 -15.09 -4.92
C VAL A 193 15.54 -16.55 -5.00
N ARG A 194 15.73 -17.21 -3.85
CA ARG A 194 16.08 -18.64 -3.80
C ARG A 194 15.05 -19.54 -4.48
N VAL A 195 13.78 -19.14 -4.52
CA VAL A 195 12.69 -19.91 -5.14
C VAL A 195 12.31 -19.38 -6.53
N GLY A 196 13.17 -18.55 -7.13
CA GLY A 196 13.07 -18.12 -8.52
C GLY A 196 12.20 -16.88 -8.75
N TYR A 197 11.98 -16.04 -7.73
CA TYR A 197 11.31 -14.76 -7.93
C TYR A 197 12.31 -13.64 -8.20
N GLU A 198 11.94 -12.75 -9.12
CA GLU A 198 12.58 -11.46 -9.36
C GLU A 198 11.90 -10.36 -8.55
N PHE A 199 12.66 -9.33 -8.13
CA PHE A 199 12.13 -8.19 -7.37
C PHE A 199 11.75 -7.04 -8.31
N THR A 200 10.48 -6.63 -8.30
CA THR A 200 9.89 -5.68 -9.26
C THR A 200 9.42 -4.38 -8.60
N GLY A 201 10.25 -3.79 -7.71
CA GLY A 201 9.95 -2.48 -7.12
C GLY A 201 8.96 -2.50 -5.95
N GLY A 202 9.05 -3.52 -5.09
CA GLY A 202 8.23 -3.68 -3.89
C GLY A 202 7.44 -4.99 -3.85
N ASN A 203 7.28 -5.61 -5.02
CA ASN A 203 6.70 -6.93 -5.21
C ASN A 203 7.76 -7.91 -5.72
N TYR A 204 7.40 -9.19 -5.73
CA TYR A 204 8.21 -10.26 -6.29
C TYR A 204 7.39 -11.01 -7.33
N VAL A 205 7.97 -11.30 -8.49
CA VAL A 205 7.29 -12.04 -9.58
C VAL A 205 8.10 -13.26 -9.98
N ARG A 206 7.43 -14.37 -10.26
CA ARG A 206 8.03 -15.57 -10.85
C ARG A 206 7.27 -15.96 -12.12
N LEU A 207 7.97 -15.97 -13.25
CA LEU A 207 7.45 -16.41 -14.55
C LEU A 207 7.42 -17.94 -14.61
N PHE A 208 6.43 -18.50 -15.30
CA PHE A 208 6.34 -19.95 -15.53
C PHE A 208 7.01 -20.42 -16.82
N ASN A 209 7.20 -19.54 -17.80
CA ASN A 209 7.82 -19.84 -19.09
C ASN A 209 8.95 -18.85 -19.39
N GLU A 210 10.12 -19.37 -19.74
CA GLU A 210 11.05 -18.80 -20.70
C GLU A 210 10.94 -19.62 -22.00
#